data_AF-A0A098BSX3-F1
#
_entry.id   AF-A0A098BSX3-F1
#
_cell.length_a   1.000
_cell.length_b   1.000
_cell.length_c   1.000
_cell.angle_alpha   90.00
_cell.angle_beta   90.00
_cell.angle_gamma   90.00
#
_symmetry.space_group_name_H-M   'P 1'
#
loop_
_entity.id
_entity.type
_entity.pdbx_description
1 polymer ?
#
loop_
_entity_poly.entity_id
_entity_poly.type
_entity_poly.pdbx_seq_one_letter_code
_entity_poly.pdbx_strand_id
1 'polypeptide(L)'
;MSVAAAAVELGVSRRQVARLARAGEVVVAREIGDMLLLDAGSVHRRAQLRPVRGRPWNEDVAWAALTLLSGEDVDWIPAAQMARLKHRLRRSSAQEVAFLARRRAAVHRMRGWAGSAANLSEYLVLTGASALIRRRVASKFGLAASRRGIDGYVLAEEYDGLVDHFGLTVDGDGDITVRAVTIADAFRGGEVPLAAVAVDLMDSLDTRERSAGTRVLQNLLDDVR
;
A
#
# COMPACT_ATOMS: atom_id res chain seq x y z
N MET A 1 5.61 -14.87 14.05
CA MET A 1 6.06 -15.92 13.10
C MET A 1 7.58 -16.07 13.18
N SER A 2 8.15 -17.28 13.19
CA SER A 2 9.61 -17.46 13.19
C SER A 2 10.21 -17.23 11.79
N VAL A 3 11.51 -16.91 11.72
CA VAL A 3 12.24 -16.78 10.44
C VAL A 3 12.14 -18.06 9.59
N ALA A 4 12.14 -19.23 10.23
CA ALA A 4 12.01 -20.52 9.53
C ALA A 4 10.62 -20.70 8.91
N ALA A 5 9.55 -20.37 9.64
CA ALA A 5 8.18 -20.44 9.11
C ALA A 5 7.97 -19.41 7.99
N ALA A 6 8.47 -18.19 8.15
CA ALA A 6 8.40 -17.16 7.12
C ALA A 6 9.16 -17.53 5.85
N ALA A 7 10.28 -18.25 5.97
CA ALA A 7 11.05 -18.75 4.82
C ALA A 7 10.23 -19.73 3.97
N VAL A 8 9.47 -20.63 4.62
CA VAL A 8 8.56 -21.55 3.95
C VAL A 8 7.42 -20.78 3.29
N GLU A 9 6.77 -19.87 4.03
CA GLU A 9 5.65 -19.07 3.53
C GLU A 9 6.02 -18.23 2.30
N LEU A 10 7.21 -17.61 2.33
CA LEU A 10 7.70 -16.75 1.24
C LEU A 10 8.39 -17.54 0.11
N GLY A 11 8.66 -18.83 0.30
CA GLY A 11 9.43 -19.64 -0.65
C GLY A 11 10.87 -19.15 -0.83
N VAL A 12 11.52 -18.63 0.22
CA VAL A 12 12.89 -18.08 0.18
C VAL A 12 13.76 -18.60 1.32
N SER A 13 15.08 -18.41 1.22
CA SER A 13 16.01 -18.80 2.30
C SER A 13 15.81 -17.95 3.58
N ARG A 14 16.17 -18.50 4.75
CA ARG A 14 16.19 -17.75 6.02
C ARG A 14 17.06 -16.48 5.95
N ARG A 15 18.19 -16.53 5.25
CA ARG A 15 19.06 -15.36 5.01
C ARG A 15 18.32 -14.27 4.24
N GLN A 16 17.51 -14.67 3.25
CA GLN A 16 16.68 -13.76 2.48
C GLN A 16 15.57 -13.16 3.33
N VAL A 17 14.94 -13.92 4.24
CA VAL A 17 13.97 -13.38 5.21
C VAL A 17 14.62 -12.34 6.12
N ALA A 18 15.80 -12.63 6.69
CA ALA A 18 16.52 -11.67 7.52
C ALA A 18 16.89 -10.38 6.75
N ARG A 19 17.23 -10.50 5.47
CA ARG A 19 17.46 -9.34 4.60
C ARG A 19 16.19 -8.51 4.38
N LEU A 20 15.03 -9.16 4.19
CA LEU A 20 13.74 -8.48 4.06
C LEU A 20 13.38 -7.74 5.34
N ALA A 21 13.59 -8.37 6.51
CA ALA A 21 13.38 -7.74 7.81
C ALA A 21 14.25 -6.49 8.01
N ARG A 22 15.56 -6.60 7.73
CA ARG A 22 16.49 -5.45 7.79
C ARG A 22 16.15 -4.34 6.81
N ALA A 23 15.54 -4.68 5.69
CA ALA A 23 15.09 -3.72 4.68
C ALA A 23 13.70 -3.14 4.98
N GLY A 24 13.05 -3.54 6.08
CA GLY A 24 11.68 -3.13 6.42
C GLY A 24 10.59 -3.72 5.53
N GLU A 25 10.90 -4.69 4.65
CA GLU A 25 9.89 -5.34 3.79
C GLU A 25 9.05 -6.40 4.54
N VAL A 26 9.51 -6.82 5.72
CA VAL A 26 8.78 -7.68 6.67
C VAL A 26 9.00 -7.09 8.06
N VAL A 27 7.94 -6.96 8.85
CA VAL A 27 8.01 -6.29 10.15
C VAL A 27 8.56 -7.25 11.20
N VAL A 28 9.53 -6.79 11.99
CA VAL A 28 10.02 -7.49 13.18
C VAL A 28 9.08 -7.16 14.33
N ALA A 29 8.35 -8.15 14.82
CA ALA A 29 7.43 -7.99 15.94
C ALA A 29 8.17 -7.99 17.29
N ARG A 30 9.23 -8.80 17.41
CA ARG A 30 10.06 -8.88 18.61
C ARG A 30 11.41 -9.50 18.31
N GLU A 31 12.43 -9.06 19.04
CA GLU A 31 13.73 -9.74 19.11
C GLU A 31 13.83 -10.47 20.46
N ILE A 32 14.18 -11.76 20.43
CA ILE A 32 14.38 -12.60 21.62
C ILE A 32 15.79 -13.19 21.55
N GLY A 33 16.74 -12.54 22.21
CA GLY A 33 18.17 -12.83 22.01
C GLY A 33 18.53 -12.63 20.53
N ASP A 34 19.16 -13.64 19.92
CA ASP A 34 19.51 -13.63 18.50
C ASP A 34 18.36 -14.06 17.56
N MET A 35 17.17 -14.35 18.10
CA MET A 35 16.02 -14.81 17.32
C MET A 35 15.06 -13.68 16.97
N LEU A 36 14.76 -13.54 15.69
CA LEU A 36 13.73 -12.62 15.19
C LEU A 36 12.35 -13.31 15.17
N LEU A 37 11.39 -12.71 15.85
CA LEU A 37 9.97 -12.96 15.65
C LEU A 37 9.41 -11.90 14.70
N LEU A 38 8.86 -12.38 13.59
CA LEU A 38 8.28 -11.57 12.53
C LEU A 38 6.78 -11.43 12.73
N ASP A 39 6.24 -10.27 12.38
CA ASP A 39 4.80 -10.07 12.28
C ASP A 39 4.22 -10.97 11.19
N ALA A 40 3.22 -11.79 11.54
CA ALA A 40 2.63 -12.73 10.59
C ALA A 40 1.91 -11.99 9.46
N GLY A 41 1.18 -10.92 9.76
CA GLY A 41 0.43 -10.15 8.76
C GLY A 41 1.35 -9.60 7.66
N SER A 42 2.49 -9.03 8.04
CA SER A 42 3.49 -8.51 7.10
C SER A 42 4.09 -9.59 6.21
N VAL A 43 4.32 -10.80 6.74
CA VAL A 43 4.81 -11.94 5.94
C VAL A 43 3.76 -12.37 4.91
N HIS A 44 2.49 -12.51 5.31
CA HIS A 44 1.43 -12.91 4.38
C HIS A 44 1.20 -11.86 3.29
N ARG A 45 1.19 -10.57 3.62
CA ARG A 45 1.16 -9.46 2.64
C ARG A 45 2.34 -9.55 1.67
N ARG A 46 3.55 -9.81 2.19
CA ARG A 46 4.73 -9.96 1.35
C ARG A 46 4.67 -11.19 0.44
N ALA A 47 4.06 -12.28 0.90
CA ALA A 47 3.86 -13.50 0.13
C ALA A 47 2.85 -13.30 -1.01
N GLN A 48 1.84 -12.45 -0.79
CA GLN A 48 0.87 -12.06 -1.82
C GLN A 48 1.52 -11.27 -2.96
N LEU A 49 2.53 -10.45 -2.65
CA LEU A 49 3.32 -9.75 -3.66
C LEU A 49 4.31 -10.70 -4.35
N ARG A 50 3.90 -11.25 -5.50
CA ARG A 50 4.79 -12.05 -6.34
C ARG A 50 5.99 -11.20 -6.79
N PRO A 51 7.25 -11.62 -6.51
CA PRO A 51 8.41 -10.91 -7.00
C PRO A 51 8.41 -10.89 -8.53
N VAL A 52 8.56 -9.70 -9.12
CA VAL A 52 8.69 -9.55 -10.57
C VAL A 52 10.06 -8.97 -10.93
N ARG A 53 10.47 -9.13 -12.19
CA ARG A 53 11.74 -8.58 -12.66
C ARG A 53 11.68 -7.05 -12.71
N GLY A 54 12.66 -6.43 -12.08
CA GLY A 54 12.87 -4.98 -12.13
C GLY A 54 13.08 -4.37 -10.75
N ARG A 55 13.77 -3.23 -10.73
CA ARG A 55 13.88 -2.40 -9.54
C ARG A 55 12.52 -1.75 -9.27
N PRO A 56 12.09 -1.62 -8.00
CA PRO A 56 10.88 -0.88 -7.68
C PRO A 56 11.03 0.57 -8.12
N TRP A 57 9.93 1.20 -8.50
CA TRP A 57 9.90 2.62 -8.77
C TRP A 57 10.23 3.41 -7.51
N ASN A 58 10.84 4.59 -7.69
CA ASN A 58 10.86 5.59 -6.63
C ASN A 58 9.43 6.16 -6.45
N GLU A 59 9.24 6.96 -5.41
CA GLU A 59 7.93 7.50 -5.06
C GLU A 59 7.31 8.31 -6.21
N ASP A 60 8.07 9.19 -6.87
CA ASP A 60 7.59 10.02 -7.99
C ASP A 60 7.00 9.20 -9.13
N VAL A 61 7.74 8.16 -9.56
CA VAL A 61 7.33 7.31 -10.68
C VAL A 61 6.17 6.40 -10.27
N ALA A 62 6.14 5.95 -9.01
CA ALA A 62 5.04 5.15 -8.50
C ALA A 62 3.74 5.96 -8.52
N TRP A 63 3.75 7.19 -8.00
CA TRP A 63 2.58 8.06 -8.04
C TRP A 63 2.22 8.50 -9.45
N ALA A 64 3.19 8.80 -10.30
CA ALA A 64 2.93 9.08 -11.71
C ALA A 64 2.22 7.91 -12.40
N ALA A 65 2.65 6.67 -12.15
CA ALA A 65 2.03 5.49 -12.74
C ALA A 65 0.58 5.32 -12.29
N LEU A 66 0.32 5.46 -10.99
CA LEU A 66 -1.01 5.29 -10.41
C LEU A 66 -1.98 6.41 -10.83
N THR A 67 -1.47 7.64 -10.94
CA THR A 67 -2.23 8.80 -11.43
C THR A 67 -2.61 8.61 -12.91
N LEU A 68 -1.64 8.25 -13.77
CA LEU A 68 -1.89 7.98 -15.18
C LEU A 68 -2.91 6.86 -15.42
N LEU A 69 -2.80 5.75 -14.67
CA LEU A 69 -3.76 4.65 -14.75
C LEU A 69 -5.15 5.04 -14.26
N SER A 70 -5.25 6.08 -13.43
CA SER A 70 -6.53 6.61 -12.97
C SER A 70 -7.16 7.59 -13.96
N GLY A 71 -6.48 7.87 -15.09
CA GLY A 71 -6.94 8.81 -16.11
C GLY A 71 -6.65 10.28 -15.77
N GLU A 72 -5.77 10.52 -14.80
CA GLU A 72 -5.41 11.85 -14.32
C GLU A 72 -4.07 12.32 -14.93
N ASP A 73 -3.89 13.64 -14.98
CA ASP A 73 -2.69 14.28 -15.54
C ASP A 73 -1.51 14.25 -14.57
N VAL A 74 -0.31 14.13 -15.13
CA VAL A 74 0.95 14.10 -14.39
C VAL A 74 1.95 15.07 -15.02
N ASP A 75 2.40 16.03 -14.22
CA ASP A 75 3.31 17.12 -14.61
C ASP A 75 4.62 17.17 -13.82
N TRP A 76 4.75 16.37 -12.74
CA TRP A 76 5.95 16.36 -11.89
C TRP A 76 7.08 15.44 -12.37
N ILE A 77 6.89 14.68 -13.46
CA ILE A 77 7.97 13.89 -14.06
C ILE A 77 8.32 14.35 -15.49
N PRO A 78 9.60 14.30 -15.91
CA PRO A 78 10.01 14.67 -17.26
C PRO A 78 9.30 13.85 -18.36
N ALA A 79 9.03 14.50 -19.51
CA ALA A 79 8.36 13.87 -20.66
C ALA A 79 9.04 12.56 -21.16
N ALA A 80 10.38 12.49 -21.12
CA ALA A 80 11.11 11.26 -21.49
C ALA A 80 10.90 10.12 -20.49
N GLN A 81 10.71 10.43 -19.20
CA GLN A 81 10.38 9.46 -18.17
C GLN A 81 8.91 9.02 -18.29
N MET A 82 8.02 9.97 -18.57
CA MET A 82 6.61 9.74 -18.87
C MET A 82 6.41 8.75 -20.03
N ALA A 83 7.10 8.96 -21.16
CA ALA A 83 7.00 8.07 -22.32
C ALA A 83 7.43 6.63 -22.00
N ARG A 84 8.54 6.46 -21.27
CA ARG A 84 9.03 5.15 -20.82
C ARG A 84 8.06 4.48 -19.84
N LEU A 85 7.45 5.25 -18.94
CA LEU A 85 6.45 4.77 -17.99
C LEU A 85 5.20 4.28 -18.72
N LYS A 86 4.64 5.07 -19.64
CA LYS A 86 3.50 4.65 -20.47
C LYS A 86 3.79 3.35 -21.23
N HIS A 87 4.95 3.24 -21.88
CA HIS A 87 5.34 2.01 -22.56
C HIS A 87 5.44 0.81 -21.62
N ARG A 88 5.99 1.01 -20.41
CA ARG A 88 6.07 -0.04 -19.40
C ARG A 88 4.69 -0.48 -18.91
N LEU A 89 3.77 0.45 -18.66
CA LEU A 89 2.43 0.16 -18.16
C LEU A 89 1.63 -0.71 -19.14
N ARG A 90 1.66 -0.41 -20.45
CA ARG A 90 0.99 -1.22 -21.48
C ARG A 90 1.34 -2.70 -21.43
N ARG A 91 2.58 -3.02 -21.05
CA ARG A 91 3.08 -4.40 -21.00
C ARG A 91 3.02 -5.03 -19.60
N SER A 92 2.51 -4.30 -18.61
CA SER A 92 2.48 -4.74 -17.22
C SER A 92 1.16 -5.43 -16.88
N SER A 93 1.22 -6.34 -15.92
CA SER A 93 0.08 -6.88 -15.19
C SER A 93 -0.18 -6.10 -13.91
N ALA A 94 -1.38 -6.25 -13.34
CA ALA A 94 -1.72 -5.65 -12.04
C ALA A 94 -0.70 -6.01 -10.94
N GLN A 95 -0.26 -7.28 -10.89
CA GLN A 95 0.74 -7.76 -9.93
C GLN A 95 2.10 -7.10 -10.10
N GLU A 96 2.54 -6.89 -11.35
CA GLU A 96 3.79 -6.18 -11.64
C GLU A 96 3.72 -4.72 -11.22
N VAL A 97 2.61 -4.03 -11.50
CA VAL A 97 2.42 -2.63 -11.08
C VAL A 97 2.41 -2.52 -9.56
N ALA A 98 1.65 -3.37 -8.85
CA ALA A 98 1.61 -3.38 -7.40
C ALA A 98 3.00 -3.61 -6.78
N PHE A 99 3.77 -4.55 -7.34
CA PHE A 99 5.14 -4.79 -6.88
C PHE A 99 6.07 -3.61 -7.16
N LEU A 100 6.03 -3.03 -8.36
CA LEU A 100 6.91 -1.93 -8.76
C LEU A 100 6.57 -0.64 -7.99
N ALA A 101 5.30 -0.39 -7.70
CA ALA A 101 4.80 0.77 -6.95
C ALA A 101 4.81 0.57 -5.42
N ARG A 102 5.41 -0.50 -4.89
CA ARG A 102 5.39 -0.79 -3.44
C ARG A 102 6.12 0.23 -2.57
N ARG A 103 6.93 1.12 -3.18
CA ARG A 103 7.63 2.22 -2.51
C ARG A 103 6.92 3.57 -2.69
N ARG A 104 5.62 3.55 -3.02
CA ARG A 104 4.80 4.77 -3.14
C ARG A 104 4.58 5.49 -1.80
N ALA A 105 4.78 4.80 -0.67
CA ALA A 105 4.57 5.35 0.67
C ALA A 105 5.35 4.54 1.71
N ALA A 106 5.67 5.17 2.83
CA ALA A 106 6.04 4.47 4.05
C ALA A 106 4.75 4.01 4.76
N VAL A 107 4.60 2.70 4.97
CA VAL A 107 3.37 2.11 5.50
C VAL A 107 3.57 1.75 6.97
N HIS A 108 2.77 2.35 7.84
CA HIS A 108 2.79 2.15 9.28
C HIS A 108 1.47 1.47 9.70
N ARG A 109 1.58 0.26 10.25
CA ARG A 109 0.45 -0.43 10.88
C ARG A 109 0.43 -0.06 12.35
N MET A 110 -0.73 0.38 12.82
CA MET A 110 -0.85 1.06 14.10
C MET A 110 -2.14 0.67 14.81
N ARG A 111 -2.14 0.84 16.13
CA ARG A 111 -3.33 0.84 16.98
C ARG A 111 -3.41 2.18 17.71
N GLY A 112 -4.61 2.72 17.80
CA GLY A 112 -4.93 3.90 18.61
C GLY A 112 -5.74 3.54 19.86
N TRP A 113 -6.10 4.56 20.64
CA TRP A 113 -7.02 4.38 21.77
C TRP A 113 -8.45 4.12 21.30
N ALA A 114 -9.25 3.46 22.14
CA ALA A 114 -10.66 3.24 21.84
C ALA A 114 -11.37 4.59 21.61
N GLY A 115 -11.96 4.76 20.42
CA GLY A 115 -12.69 5.97 20.03
C GLY A 115 -11.89 7.02 19.24
N SER A 116 -10.56 6.94 19.14
CA SER A 116 -9.76 7.89 18.33
C SER A 116 -9.96 7.69 16.82
N ALA A 117 -10.39 6.49 16.41
CA ALA A 117 -10.60 6.11 15.02
C ALA A 117 -11.63 7.00 14.29
N ALA A 118 -12.73 7.39 14.94
CA ALA A 118 -13.79 8.15 14.24
C ALA A 118 -13.27 9.48 13.68
N ASN A 119 -12.48 10.21 14.46
CA ASN A 119 -11.93 11.50 14.07
C ASN A 119 -10.69 11.36 13.19
N LEU A 120 -9.90 10.28 13.35
CA LEU A 120 -8.70 10.04 12.55
C LEU A 120 -8.97 10.06 11.04
N SER A 121 -10.14 9.58 10.61
CA SER A 121 -10.51 9.55 9.19
C SER A 121 -10.60 10.94 8.54
N GLU A 122 -10.79 12.01 9.32
CA GLU A 122 -10.85 13.39 8.84
C GLU A 122 -9.46 13.96 8.53
N TYR A 123 -8.41 13.36 9.09
CA TYR A 123 -7.00 13.78 8.92
C TYR A 123 -6.27 12.92 7.89
N LEU A 124 -6.97 12.00 7.24
CA LEU A 124 -6.40 11.06 6.28
C LEU A 124 -7.09 11.15 4.93
N VAL A 125 -6.31 11.05 3.86
CA VAL A 125 -6.86 10.80 2.53
C VAL A 125 -7.13 9.29 2.41
N LEU A 126 -8.39 8.90 2.64
CA LEU A 126 -8.78 7.50 2.75
C LEU A 126 -8.49 6.69 1.48
N THR A 127 -7.96 5.47 1.67
CA THR A 127 -7.65 4.50 0.61
C THR A 127 -8.16 3.10 0.96
N GLY A 128 -7.84 2.11 0.13
CA GLY A 128 -8.11 0.71 0.41
C GLY A 128 -9.60 0.45 0.69
N ALA A 129 -9.87 -0.32 1.75
CA ALA A 129 -11.24 -0.58 2.21
C ALA A 129 -11.94 0.67 2.77
N SER A 130 -11.19 1.61 3.35
CA SER A 130 -11.75 2.84 3.93
C SER A 130 -12.28 3.80 2.86
N ALA A 131 -11.69 3.82 1.66
CA ALA A 131 -12.20 4.60 0.53
C ALA A 131 -13.59 4.15 0.05
N LEU A 132 -14.00 2.92 0.37
CA LEU A 132 -15.30 2.36 -0.02
C LEU A 132 -16.48 3.04 0.69
N ILE A 133 -16.24 3.88 1.71
CA ILE A 133 -17.27 4.74 2.28
C ILE A 133 -17.89 5.67 1.21
N ARG A 134 -17.12 6.01 0.17
CA ARG A 134 -17.58 6.77 -0.99
C ARG A 134 -18.27 5.81 -1.97
N ARG A 135 -19.58 5.95 -2.16
CA ARG A 135 -20.39 5.07 -3.03
C ARG A 135 -19.83 4.90 -4.46
N ARG A 136 -19.28 5.97 -5.05
CA ARG A 136 -18.67 5.89 -6.39
C ARG A 136 -17.45 4.96 -6.43
N VAL A 137 -16.65 4.93 -5.37
CA VAL A 137 -15.46 4.08 -5.27
C VAL A 137 -15.92 2.63 -5.03
N ALA A 138 -16.81 2.43 -4.06
CA ALA A 138 -17.42 1.13 -3.78
C ALA A 138 -18.00 0.46 -5.04
N SER A 139 -18.70 1.22 -5.87
CA SER A 139 -19.28 0.73 -7.13
C SER A 139 -18.23 0.26 -8.13
N LYS A 140 -17.08 0.96 -8.26
CA LYS A 140 -16.00 0.55 -9.17
C LYS A 140 -15.35 -0.76 -8.73
N PHE A 141 -15.22 -0.98 -7.42
CA PHE A 141 -14.65 -2.20 -6.86
C PHE A 141 -15.67 -3.32 -6.68
N GLY A 142 -16.98 -3.05 -6.75
CA GLY A 142 -18.01 -4.06 -6.49
C GLY A 142 -17.98 -4.57 -5.05
N LEU A 143 -17.62 -3.69 -4.11
CA LEU A 143 -17.50 -3.99 -2.68
C LEU A 143 -18.45 -3.12 -1.86
N ALA A 144 -18.82 -3.59 -0.67
CA ALA A 144 -19.52 -2.78 0.31
C ALA A 144 -18.52 -2.10 1.25
N ALA A 145 -18.88 -0.95 1.79
CA ALA A 145 -18.08 -0.28 2.81
C ALA A 145 -17.92 -1.16 4.06
N SER A 146 -16.69 -1.25 4.56
CA SER A 146 -16.35 -1.95 5.80
C SER A 146 -15.86 -0.94 6.84
N ARG A 147 -16.23 -1.15 8.11
CA ARG A 147 -15.78 -0.33 9.25
C ARG A 147 -14.71 -1.04 10.11
N ARG A 148 -14.05 -2.08 9.57
CA ARG A 148 -13.11 -2.94 10.32
C ARG A 148 -11.76 -2.29 10.65
N GLY A 149 -11.53 -1.05 10.22
CA GLY A 149 -10.27 -0.35 10.40
C GLY A 149 -10.20 0.91 9.54
N ILE A 150 -9.07 1.59 9.61
CA ILE A 150 -8.80 2.82 8.86
C ILE A 150 -7.54 2.62 8.03
N ASP A 151 -7.61 2.94 6.75
CA ASP A 151 -6.48 2.98 5.83
C ASP A 151 -6.50 4.32 5.09
N GLY A 152 -5.42 5.07 5.20
CA GLY A 152 -5.33 6.38 4.57
C GLY A 152 -3.92 6.93 4.48
N TYR A 153 -3.78 7.92 3.62
CA TYR A 153 -2.55 8.64 3.40
C TYR A 153 -2.49 9.92 4.22
N VAL A 154 -1.27 10.30 4.57
CA VAL A 154 -0.91 11.57 5.21
C VAL A 154 0.40 12.08 4.60
N LEU A 155 0.64 13.39 4.61
CA LEU A 155 1.95 13.90 4.25
C LEU A 155 2.99 13.47 5.29
N ALA A 156 4.19 13.13 4.85
CA ALA A 156 5.25 12.63 5.72
C ALA A 156 5.63 13.65 6.81
N GLU A 157 5.51 14.94 6.53
CA GLU A 157 5.75 16.02 7.49
C GLU A 157 4.66 16.14 8.58
N GLU A 158 3.46 15.64 8.30
CA GLU A 158 2.32 15.66 9.24
C GLU A 158 2.21 14.37 10.05
N TYR A 159 2.97 13.33 9.69
CA TYR A 159 2.89 11.99 10.28
C TYR A 159 3.13 12.01 11.80
N ASP A 160 4.22 12.61 12.28
CA ASP A 160 4.55 12.60 13.71
C ASP A 160 3.48 13.35 14.53
N GLY A 161 2.98 14.48 14.02
CA GLY A 161 1.90 15.23 14.65
C GLY A 161 0.59 14.44 14.72
N LEU A 162 0.27 13.67 13.66
CA LEU A 162 -0.87 12.76 13.65
C LEU A 162 -0.73 11.64 14.70
N VAL A 163 0.46 11.04 14.79
CA VAL A 163 0.77 9.98 15.75
C VAL A 163 0.60 10.47 17.18
N ASP A 164 1.17 11.63 17.50
CA ASP A 164 1.08 12.22 18.84
C ASP A 164 -0.35 12.64 19.20
N HIS A 165 -1.06 13.29 18.26
CA HIS A 165 -2.42 13.78 18.50
C HIS A 165 -3.41 12.64 18.80
N PHE A 166 -3.29 11.52 18.10
CA PHE A 166 -4.21 10.38 18.24
C PHE A 166 -3.66 9.25 19.13
N GLY A 167 -2.48 9.43 19.74
CA GLY A 167 -1.83 8.43 20.59
C GLY A 167 -1.59 7.10 19.87
N LEU A 168 -1.16 7.17 18.60
CA LEU A 168 -0.98 5.99 17.77
C LEU A 168 0.30 5.24 18.17
N THR A 169 0.21 3.93 18.22
CA THR A 169 1.35 3.06 18.50
C THR A 169 1.52 2.06 17.38
N VAL A 170 2.77 1.79 16.98
CA VAL A 170 3.05 0.79 15.95
C VAL A 170 2.62 -0.59 16.46
N ASP A 171 1.75 -1.23 15.69
CA ASP A 171 1.23 -2.57 15.97
C ASP A 171 0.97 -3.28 14.63
N GLY A 172 1.66 -4.40 14.39
CA GLY A 172 1.53 -5.17 13.15
C GLY A 172 0.14 -5.76 12.93
N ASP A 173 -0.58 -6.02 14.02
CA ASP A 173 -1.97 -6.49 14.05
C ASP A 173 -2.97 -5.34 14.32
N GLY A 174 -2.49 -4.09 14.22
CA GLY A 174 -3.30 -2.89 14.33
C GLY A 174 -4.33 -2.75 13.20
N ASP A 175 -5.48 -2.16 13.52
CA ASP A 175 -6.58 -1.89 12.60
C ASP A 175 -6.44 -0.54 11.86
N ILE A 176 -5.39 0.23 12.18
CA ILE A 176 -5.07 1.50 11.53
C ILE A 176 -3.85 1.32 10.62
N THR A 177 -3.94 1.81 9.40
CA THR A 177 -2.87 1.88 8.41
C THR A 177 -2.66 3.32 8.00
N VAL A 178 -1.54 3.89 8.40
CA VAL A 178 -1.12 5.24 7.99
C VAL A 178 -0.05 5.10 6.92
N ARG A 179 -0.28 5.73 5.78
CA ARG A 179 0.64 5.71 4.63
C ARG A 179 1.23 7.11 4.47
N ALA A 180 2.46 7.30 4.94
CA ALA A 180 3.16 8.56 4.83
C ALA A 180 3.77 8.72 3.43
N VAL A 181 3.51 9.87 2.79
CA VAL A 181 4.02 10.20 1.45
C VAL A 181 4.70 11.56 1.43
N THR A 182 5.70 11.72 0.56
CA THR A 182 6.39 13.00 0.40
C THR A 182 5.80 13.89 -0.69
N ILE A 183 4.95 13.34 -1.55
CA ILE A 183 4.42 14.02 -2.74
C ILE A 183 2.97 14.46 -2.48
N ALA A 184 2.77 15.74 -2.20
CA ALA A 184 1.43 16.29 -2.00
C ALA A 184 0.56 16.24 -3.28
N ASP A 185 1.18 16.38 -4.45
CA ASP A 185 0.51 16.28 -5.75
C ASP A 185 -0.12 14.90 -6.03
N ALA A 186 0.25 13.86 -5.25
CA ALA A 186 -0.33 12.52 -5.35
C ALA A 186 -1.84 12.48 -5.12
N PHE A 187 -2.40 13.48 -4.43
CA PHE A 187 -3.82 13.58 -4.10
C PHE A 187 -4.47 14.82 -4.70
N ARG A 188 -4.01 15.27 -5.88
CA ARG A 188 -4.57 16.44 -6.57
C ARG A 188 -6.09 16.27 -6.74
N GLY A 189 -6.88 17.07 -6.02
CA GLY A 189 -8.33 16.94 -5.94
C GLY A 189 -8.88 16.40 -4.60
N GLY A 190 -8.01 16.15 -3.61
CA GLY A 190 -8.39 15.70 -2.26
C GLY A 190 -8.75 14.21 -2.19
N GLU A 191 -8.34 13.43 -3.19
CA GLU A 191 -8.69 12.02 -3.30
C GLU A 191 -7.50 11.18 -3.72
N VAL A 192 -7.52 9.92 -3.29
CA VAL A 192 -6.55 8.92 -3.75
C VAL A 192 -6.91 8.47 -5.17
N PRO A 193 -5.97 8.50 -6.13
CA PRO A 193 -6.16 7.95 -7.46
C PRO A 193 -6.69 6.52 -7.41
N LEU A 194 -7.63 6.18 -8.29
CA LEU A 194 -8.32 4.88 -8.27
C LEU A 194 -7.35 3.69 -8.34
N ALA A 195 -6.28 3.81 -9.12
CA ALA A 195 -5.26 2.78 -9.22
C ALA A 195 -4.49 2.58 -7.90
N ALA A 196 -4.28 3.66 -7.13
CA ALA A 196 -3.65 3.56 -5.81
C ALA A 196 -4.58 2.86 -4.81
N VAL A 197 -5.88 3.18 -4.81
CA VAL A 197 -6.90 2.45 -4.03
C VAL A 197 -6.88 0.96 -4.38
N ALA A 198 -6.76 0.62 -5.67
CA ALA A 198 -6.69 -0.76 -6.12
C ALA A 198 -5.44 -1.48 -5.61
N VAL A 199 -4.27 -0.84 -5.66
CA VAL A 199 -3.02 -1.38 -5.11
C VAL A 199 -3.10 -1.54 -3.58
N ASP A 200 -3.74 -0.62 -2.86
CA ASP A 200 -3.93 -0.72 -1.41
C ASP A 200 -4.87 -1.87 -1.04
N LEU A 201 -5.96 -2.08 -1.81
CA LEU A 201 -6.83 -3.25 -1.65
C LEU A 201 -6.10 -4.57 -1.96
N MET A 202 -5.15 -4.58 -2.89
CA MET A 202 -4.33 -5.77 -3.18
C MET A 202 -3.44 -6.18 -2.00
N ASP A 203 -3.13 -5.28 -1.09
CA ASP A 203 -2.39 -5.52 0.16
C ASP A 203 -3.29 -6.02 1.31
N SER A 204 -4.60 -6.10 1.08
CA SER A 204 -5.55 -6.61 2.07
C SER A 204 -5.40 -8.12 2.27
N LEU A 205 -5.48 -8.53 3.54
CA LEU A 205 -5.59 -9.94 3.90
C LEU A 205 -6.95 -10.53 3.53
N ASP A 206 -7.99 -9.70 3.36
CA ASP A 206 -9.29 -10.13 2.86
C ASP A 206 -9.22 -10.50 1.36
N THR A 207 -9.59 -11.74 1.04
CA THR A 207 -9.50 -12.27 -0.33
C THR A 207 -10.42 -11.55 -1.31
N ARG A 208 -11.58 -11.05 -0.87
CA ARG A 208 -12.52 -10.32 -1.74
C ARG A 208 -11.96 -8.94 -2.07
N GLU A 209 -11.45 -8.23 -1.07
CA GLU A 209 -10.80 -6.94 -1.24
C GLU A 209 -9.62 -7.06 -2.21
N ARG A 210 -8.73 -8.03 -1.96
CA ARG A 210 -7.56 -8.30 -2.81
C ARG A 210 -7.91 -8.66 -4.25
N SER A 211 -8.94 -9.48 -4.44
CA SER A 211 -9.41 -9.86 -5.79
C SER A 211 -10.02 -8.67 -6.52
N ALA A 212 -10.80 -7.82 -5.82
CA ALA A 212 -11.37 -6.61 -6.40
C ALA A 212 -10.28 -5.61 -6.80
N GLY A 213 -9.28 -5.39 -5.94
CA GLY A 213 -8.12 -4.55 -6.24
C GLY A 213 -7.37 -5.03 -7.49
N THR A 214 -7.07 -6.33 -7.55
CA THR A 214 -6.38 -6.94 -8.71
C THR A 214 -7.18 -6.74 -10.00
N ARG A 215 -8.50 -7.01 -9.96
CA ARG A 215 -9.38 -6.88 -11.13
C ARG A 215 -9.45 -5.43 -11.62
N VAL A 216 -9.70 -4.48 -10.72
CA VAL A 216 -9.81 -3.06 -11.11
C VAL A 216 -8.50 -2.54 -11.68
N LEU A 217 -7.37 -2.84 -11.04
CA LEU A 217 -6.06 -2.43 -11.57
C LEU A 217 -5.77 -3.05 -12.94
N GLN A 218 -6.18 -4.31 -13.16
CA GLN A 218 -6.04 -4.96 -14.45
C GLN A 218 -6.90 -4.29 -15.52
N ASN A 219 -8.16 -3.94 -15.21
CA ASN A 219 -9.02 -3.21 -16.14
C ASN A 219 -8.41 -1.85 -16.53
N LEU A 220 -7.88 -1.08 -15.57
CA LEU A 220 -7.21 0.20 -15.85
C LEU A 220 -5.97 0.02 -16.75
N LEU A 221 -5.24 -1.08 -16.60
CA LEU A 221 -4.12 -1.42 -17.48
C LEU A 221 -4.59 -1.79 -18.88
N ASP A 222 -5.72 -2.48 -19.00
CA ASP A 222 -6.29 -2.88 -20.27
C ASP A 222 -6.80 -1.66 -21.06
N ASP A 223 -7.30 -0.62 -20.39
CA ASP A 223 -7.75 0.64 -21.01
C ASP A 223 -6.60 1.46 -21.63
N VAL A 224 -5.35 1.29 -21.16
CA VAL A 224 -4.18 2.05 -21.66
C VAL A 224 -3.33 1.29 -22.68
N ARG A 225 -3.62 0.00 -22.89
CA ARG A 225 -2.93 -0.90 -23.83
C ARG A 225 -3.16 -0.50 -25.28
#